data_AF-A0A2N9VZK5-F1
#
_entry.id   AF-A0A2N9VZK5-F1
#
_cell.length_a   1.000
_cell.length_b   1.000
_cell.length_c   1.000
_cell.angle_alpha   90.00
_cell.angle_beta   90.00
_cell.angle_gamma   90.00
#
_symmetry.space_group_name_H-M   'P 1'
#
loop_
_entity.id
_entity.type
_entity.pdbx_description
1 polymer ?
#
loop_
_entity_poly.entity_id
_entity_poly.type
_entity_poly.pdbx_seq_one_letter_code
_entity_poly.pdbx_strand_id
1 'polypeptide(L)'
;MRFYIATMIATGSLIGTAQADQNLDKYRKCWAEASSTVIHANGVSGRTLSYAAFIADSQCRPEKAQAMATNSLPDVNWVTEQLVVKLHNANQAEETAVQDIAATEPEQN
;
A
#
# COMPACT_ATOMS: atom_id res chain seq x y z
N MET A 1 19.31 -49.48 -23.40
CA MET A 1 19.41 -48.14 -24.03
C MET A 1 18.75 -47.13 -23.10
N ARG A 2 19.49 -46.08 -22.71
CA ARG A 2 19.01 -45.00 -21.83
C ARG A 2 18.19 -44.01 -22.67
N PHE A 3 16.89 -43.86 -22.37
CA PHE A 3 16.09 -42.76 -22.89
C PHE A 3 16.42 -41.51 -22.07
N TYR A 4 17.14 -40.57 -22.69
CA TYR A 4 17.37 -39.25 -22.12
C TYR A 4 16.07 -38.45 -22.20
N ILE A 5 15.45 -38.21 -21.05
CA ILE A 5 14.32 -37.30 -20.93
C ILE A 5 14.88 -35.88 -21.13
N ALA A 6 14.62 -35.30 -22.30
CA ALA A 6 14.84 -33.89 -22.56
C ALA A 6 13.72 -33.09 -21.88
N THR A 7 13.83 -32.89 -20.56
CA THR A 7 12.98 -31.93 -19.83
C THR A 7 13.59 -30.54 -19.97
N MET A 8 13.47 -29.93 -21.15
CA MET A 8 13.85 -28.52 -21.32
C MET A 8 12.82 -27.61 -20.65
N ILE A 9 13.21 -27.08 -19.49
CA ILE A 9 13.06 -25.71 -19.00
C ILE A 9 11.76 -24.98 -19.42
N ALA A 10 10.71 -25.13 -18.61
CA ALA A 10 9.55 -24.23 -18.59
C ALA A 10 9.48 -23.43 -17.27
N THR A 11 10.62 -23.19 -16.61
CA THR A 11 10.68 -22.56 -15.28
C THR A 11 10.85 -21.03 -15.32
N GLY A 12 11.00 -20.43 -16.50
CA GLY A 12 11.28 -18.99 -16.64
C GLY A 12 10.11 -18.07 -16.25
N SER A 13 8.87 -18.53 -16.42
CA SER A 13 7.69 -17.66 -16.25
C SER A 13 7.13 -17.60 -14.82
N LEU A 14 7.39 -18.60 -13.99
CA LEU A 14 6.86 -18.68 -12.61
C LEU A 14 7.67 -17.86 -11.59
N ILE A 15 8.97 -17.66 -11.87
CA ILE A 15 9.86 -16.89 -10.99
C ILE A 15 9.57 -15.39 -11.13
N GLY A 16 9.15 -14.95 -12.32
CA GLY A 16 8.83 -13.55 -12.61
C GLY A 16 7.62 -13.04 -11.82
N THR A 17 6.59 -13.86 -11.65
CA THR A 17 5.37 -13.45 -10.91
C THR A 17 5.63 -13.34 -9.41
N ALA A 18 6.37 -14.28 -8.81
CA ALA A 18 6.67 -14.24 -7.38
C ALA A 18 7.54 -13.04 -6.98
N GLN A 19 8.52 -12.66 -7.82
CA GLN A 19 9.36 -11.48 -7.59
C GLN A 19 8.56 -10.17 -7.77
N ALA A 20 7.66 -10.15 -8.76
CA ALA A 20 6.79 -9.02 -9.03
C ALA A 20 5.84 -8.73 -7.86
N ASP A 21 5.20 -9.78 -7.33
CA ASP A 21 4.34 -9.71 -6.15
C ASP A 21 5.11 -9.27 -4.91
N GLN A 22 6.30 -9.85 -4.68
CA GLN A 22 7.14 -9.48 -3.53
C GLN A 22 7.55 -8.00 -3.55
N ASN A 23 7.90 -7.46 -4.71
CA ASN A 23 8.29 -6.06 -4.82
C ASN A 23 7.11 -5.10 -4.64
N LEU A 24 5.92 -5.47 -5.14
CA LEU A 24 4.68 -4.73 -4.87
C LEU A 24 4.34 -4.73 -3.38
N ASP A 25 4.49 -5.85 -2.69
CA ASP A 25 4.20 -5.95 -1.26
C ASP A 25 5.18 -5.15 -0.40
N LYS A 26 6.48 -5.14 -0.76
CA LYS A 26 7.46 -4.25 -0.12
C LYS A 26 7.07 -2.79 -0.26
N TYR A 27 6.66 -2.37 -1.46
CA TYR A 27 6.19 -1.01 -1.70
C TYR A 27 4.96 -0.68 -0.86
N ARG A 28 3.93 -1.53 -0.86
CA ARG A 28 2.70 -1.36 -0.06
C ARG A 28 3.02 -1.24 1.43
N LYS A 29 3.90 -2.10 1.95
CA LYS A 29 4.29 -2.10 3.36
C LYS A 29 5.01 -0.82 3.76
N CYS A 30 6.02 -0.42 2.99
CA CYS A 30 6.72 0.86 3.22
C CYS A 30 5.73 2.02 3.23
N TRP A 31 4.84 2.08 2.23
CA TRP A 31 3.90 3.18 2.08
C TRP A 31 2.92 3.28 3.26
N ALA A 32 2.38 2.14 3.70
CA ALA A 32 1.50 2.05 4.86
C ALA A 32 2.21 2.47 6.17
N GLU A 33 3.44 2.01 6.39
CA GLU A 33 4.21 2.36 7.59
C GLU A 33 4.55 3.87 7.64
N ALA A 34 4.99 4.43 6.51
CA ALA A 34 5.34 5.85 6.42
C ALA A 34 4.11 6.76 6.62
N SER A 35 3.00 6.44 5.95
CA SER A 35 1.75 7.22 6.10
C SER A 35 1.16 7.10 7.51
N SER A 36 1.13 5.90 8.10
CA SER A 36 0.67 5.69 9.47
C SER A 36 1.53 6.44 10.49
N THR A 37 2.86 6.46 10.31
CA THR A 37 3.76 7.21 11.19
C THR A 37 3.42 8.71 11.21
N VAL A 38 3.12 9.29 10.05
CA VAL A 38 2.72 10.71 9.97
C VAL A 38 1.37 10.94 10.66
N ILE A 39 0.40 10.05 10.44
CA ILE A 39 -0.93 10.16 11.07
C ILE A 39 -0.82 10.04 12.59
N HIS A 40 -0.10 9.04 13.10
CA HIS A 40 0.11 8.87 14.53
C HIS A 40 0.79 10.08 15.18
N ALA A 41 1.71 10.73 14.49
CA ALA A 41 2.42 11.90 15.02
C ALA A 41 1.61 13.20 14.99
N ASN A 42 0.68 13.35 14.04
CA ASN A 42 0.01 14.64 13.77
C ASN A 42 -1.50 14.62 13.95
N GLY A 43 -2.09 13.46 14.26
CA GLY A 43 -3.53 13.27 14.30
C GLY A 43 -4.17 13.27 12.91
N VAL A 44 -5.41 12.81 12.82
CA VAL A 44 -6.08 12.66 11.52
C VAL A 44 -6.77 13.96 11.10
N SER A 45 -6.44 14.44 9.90
CA SER A 45 -7.06 15.61 9.27
C SER A 45 -6.83 15.57 7.76
N GLY A 46 -7.66 16.22 6.95
CA GLY A 46 -7.46 16.29 5.50
C GLY A 46 -6.06 16.79 5.10
N ARG A 47 -5.50 17.75 5.85
CA ARG A 47 -4.11 18.22 5.65
C ARG A 47 -3.09 17.14 6.01
N THR A 48 -3.28 16.45 7.14
CA THR A 48 -2.39 15.37 7.57
C THR A 48 -2.42 14.21 6.57
N LEU A 49 -3.58 13.85 6.03
CA LEU A 49 -3.71 12.77 5.04
C LEU A 49 -2.94 13.08 3.76
N SER A 50 -3.11 14.30 3.21
CA SER A 50 -2.34 14.75 2.04
C SER A 50 -0.83 14.76 2.32
N TYR A 51 -0.44 15.18 3.53
CA TYR A 51 0.97 15.17 3.94
C TYR A 51 1.51 13.74 4.13
N ALA A 52 0.73 12.84 4.72
CA ALA A 52 1.08 11.44 4.92
C ALA A 52 1.28 10.73 3.58
N ALA A 53 0.40 10.96 2.59
CA ALA A 53 0.56 10.44 1.24
C ALA A 53 1.85 10.97 0.58
N PHE A 54 2.12 12.26 0.68
CA PHE A 54 3.36 12.86 0.15
C PHE A 54 4.62 12.26 0.79
N ILE A 55 4.63 12.11 2.12
CA ILE A 55 5.76 11.52 2.84
C ILE A 55 5.95 10.05 2.45
N ALA A 56 4.88 9.28 2.39
CA ALA A 56 4.93 7.88 1.96
C ALA A 56 5.46 7.74 0.53
N ASP A 57 4.97 8.55 -0.41
CA ASP A 57 5.46 8.57 -1.78
C ASP A 57 6.94 8.96 -1.86
N SER A 58 7.40 9.92 -1.04
CA SER A 58 8.78 10.38 -1.04
C SER A 58 9.75 9.36 -0.44
N GLN A 59 9.38 8.77 0.71
CA GLN A 59 10.23 7.84 1.46
C GLN A 59 10.31 6.47 0.78
N CYS A 60 9.23 6.01 0.16
CA CYS A 60 9.15 4.69 -0.47
C CYS A 60 9.49 4.70 -1.97
N ARG A 61 10.15 5.77 -2.44
CA ARG A 61 10.65 5.86 -3.84
C ARG A 61 11.52 4.67 -4.25
N PRO A 62 12.48 4.20 -3.43
CA PRO A 62 13.31 3.06 -3.80
C PRO A 62 12.48 1.78 -4.03
N GLU A 63 11.53 1.49 -3.14
CA GLU A 63 10.65 0.32 -3.22
C GLU A 63 9.70 0.43 -4.40
N LYS A 64 9.18 1.63 -4.68
CA LYS A 64 8.36 1.91 -5.86
C LYS A 64 9.13 1.65 -7.15
N ALA A 65 10.38 2.08 -7.24
CA ALA A 65 11.24 1.84 -8.39
C ALA A 65 11.51 0.32 -8.59
N GLN A 66 11.71 -0.43 -7.51
CA GLN A 66 11.86 -1.89 -7.58
C GLN A 66 10.56 -2.57 -8.05
N ALA A 67 9.41 -2.12 -7.55
CA ALA A 67 8.12 -2.62 -8.02
C ALA A 67 7.91 -2.34 -9.51
N MET A 68 8.26 -1.15 -10.00
CA MET A 68 8.19 -0.79 -11.42
C MET A 68 9.16 -1.57 -12.30
N ALA A 69 10.27 -2.07 -11.75
CA ALA A 69 11.23 -2.88 -12.51
C ALA A 69 10.71 -4.30 -12.78
N THR A 70 9.78 -4.80 -11.97
CA THR A 70 9.25 -6.17 -12.06
C THR A 70 7.77 -6.23 -12.42
N ASN A 71 7.07 -5.10 -12.42
CA ASN A 71 5.65 -4.97 -12.76
C ASN A 71 5.46 -3.92 -13.86
N SER A 72 4.29 -3.92 -14.49
CA SER A 72 3.98 -2.85 -15.44
C SER A 72 3.78 -1.51 -14.70
N LEU A 73 4.17 -0.41 -15.34
CA LEU A 73 3.90 0.93 -14.81
C LEU A 73 2.40 1.16 -14.48
N PRO A 74 1.44 0.74 -15.33
CA PRO A 74 0.02 0.78 -14.99
C PRO A 74 -0.33 0.10 -13.67
N ASP A 75 0.21 -1.09 -13.39
CA ASP A 75 -0.11 -1.83 -12.16
C ASP A 75 0.39 -1.10 -10.92
N VAL A 76 1.62 -0.57 -10.97
CA VAL A 76 2.20 0.16 -9.82
C VAL A 76 1.46 1.48 -9.58
N ASN A 77 1.05 2.17 -10.65
CA ASN A 77 0.24 3.39 -10.54
C ASN A 77 -1.12 3.09 -9.92
N TRP A 78 -1.81 2.05 -10.40
CA TRP A 78 -3.08 1.62 -9.84
C TRP A 78 -2.95 1.27 -8.36
N VAL A 79 -1.90 0.52 -7.97
CA VAL A 79 -1.64 0.21 -6.55
C VAL A 79 -1.42 1.49 -5.73
N THR A 80 -0.69 2.47 -6.26
CA THR A 80 -0.47 3.76 -5.59
C THR A 80 -1.78 4.50 -5.36
N GLU A 81 -2.64 4.59 -6.38
CA GLU A 81 -3.98 5.20 -6.26
C GLU A 81 -4.84 4.50 -5.21
N GLN A 82 -4.83 3.16 -5.20
CA GLN A 82 -5.57 2.39 -4.20
C GLN A 82 -5.07 2.62 -2.78
N LEU A 83 -3.77 2.83 -2.57
CA LEU A 83 -3.21 3.15 -1.27
C LEU A 83 -3.69 4.52 -0.78
N VAL A 84 -3.70 5.53 -1.65
CA VAL A 84 -4.23 6.87 -1.35
C VAL A 84 -5.72 6.80 -1.01
N VAL A 85 -6.53 6.09 -1.82
CA VAL A 85 -7.97 5.93 -1.56
C VAL A 85 -8.21 5.24 -0.22
N LYS A 86 -7.48 4.16 0.08
CA LYS A 86 -7.59 3.46 1.37
C LYS A 86 -7.22 4.36 2.54
N LEU A 87 -6.19 5.19 2.40
CA LEU A 87 -5.79 6.16 3.42
C LEU A 87 -6.93 7.13 3.75
N HIS A 88 -7.58 7.69 2.72
CA HIS A 88 -8.69 8.62 2.90
C HIS A 88 -9.96 7.94 3.43
N ASN A 89 -10.28 6.73 2.95
CA ASN A 89 -11.48 6.00 3.35
C ASN A 89 -11.38 5.45 4.79
N ALA A 90 -10.21 4.95 5.20
CA ALA A 90 -10.00 4.51 6.58
C ALA A 90 -10.25 5.65 7.58
N ASN A 91 -9.83 6.87 7.23
CA ASN A 91 -10.14 8.05 8.03
C ASN A 91 -11.64 8.37 8.05
N GLN A 92 -12.33 8.36 6.91
CA GLN A 92 -13.78 8.66 6.89
C GLN A 92 -14.58 7.71 7.79
N ALA A 93 -14.20 6.44 7.83
CA ALA A 93 -14.81 5.46 8.72
C ALA A 93 -14.53 5.77 10.20
N GLU A 94 -13.32 6.22 10.53
CA GLU A 94 -12.94 6.62 11.90
C GLU A 94 -13.64 7.92 12.33
N GLU A 95 -13.70 8.93 11.47
CA GLU A 95 -14.43 10.19 11.73
C GLU A 95 -15.93 9.94 11.97
N THR A 96 -16.54 9.05 11.18
CA THR A 96 -17.96 8.69 11.34
C THR A 96 -18.19 7.96 12.67
N ALA A 97 -17.31 7.02 13.03
CA ALA A 97 -17.39 6.29 14.29
C ALA A 97 -17.24 7.23 15.51
N VAL A 98 -16.32 8.20 15.45
CA VAL A 98 -16.13 9.18 16.52
C VAL A 98 -17.33 10.13 16.63
N GLN A 99 -17.92 10.54 15.51
CA GLN A 99 -19.12 11.37 15.50
C GLN A 99 -20.35 10.64 16.05
N ASP A 100 -20.53 9.35 15.73
CA ASP A 100 -21.62 8.53 16.27
C ASP A 100 -21.51 8.37 17.80
N ILE A 101 -20.29 8.24 18.33
CA ILE A 101 -20.05 8.19 19.79
C ILE A 101 -20.35 9.53 20.45
N ALA A 102 -19.92 10.65 19.87
CA ALA A 102 -20.21 11.98 20.39
C ALA A 102 -21.72 12.34 20.33
N ALA A 103 -22.44 11.84 19.33
CA ALA A 103 -23.89 12.01 19.23
C ALA A 103 -24.69 11.12 20.21
N THR A 104 -24.05 10.13 20.83
CA THR A 104 -24.67 9.22 21.80
C THR A 104 -24.30 9.49 23.25
N GLU A 105 -23.47 10.50 23.55
CA GLU A 105 -23.30 10.99 24.92
C GLU A 105 -24.60 11.68 25.40
N PRO A 106 -25.32 11.14 26.40
CA PRO A 106 -26.41 11.90 27.01
C PRO A 106 -25.80 13.08 27.76
N GLU A 107 -26.37 14.29 27.60
CA GLU A 107 -26.08 15.44 28.45
C GLU A 107 -26.12 15.01 29.93
N GLN A 108 -24.94 14.78 30.52
CA GLN A 108 -24.80 14.73 31.97
C GLN A 108 -24.71 16.18 32.46
N ASN A 109 -25.91 16.67 32.76
CA ASN A 109 -26.26 17.82 33.59
C ASN A 109 -25.21 18.17 34.67
#